data_AF-A0A382WEK9-F1
#
_entry.id   AF-A0A382WEK9-F1
#
_cell.length_a   1.000
_cell.length_b   1.000
_cell.length_c   1.000
_cell.angle_alpha   90.00
_cell.angle_beta   90.00
_cell.angle_gamma   90.00
#
_symmetry.space_group_name_H-M   'P 1'
#
loop_
_entity.id
_entity.type
_entity.pdbx_description
1 polymer ?
#
loop_
_entity_poly.entity_id
_entity_poly.type
_entity_poly.pdbx_seq_one_letter_code
_entity_poly.pdbx_strand_id
1 'polypeptide(L)'
;EAEAKKKAEHGKGEAKKKADHDEAEAEKKAEHDKQQKKLKLENEKAQAKAKSDHAEQEQKKKASFEKGDALNKKKFNENDAARIKLLKNAKNQDVEAIETICESVLPIQHDIEYPEDFVLGTLDEYDVGYNVVDHSTMDILIQLPEFDDVIPTQKISVTLTGKTIQHGELSSRAIAELTDTFVCSLAFEHVIEVLRAFPYINNFSLEAFNVGVDTKTGGDKEFIILKVAIDKETLMKLNLERINPVHAIENFDYEFMESGKKSRKEIQPDIDRPEIVW
;
A
#
# COMPACT_ATOMS: atom_id res chain seq x y z
N GLU A 1 42.90 -43.21 93.18
CA GLU A 1 41.95 -42.11 93.49
C GLU A 1 42.03 -40.88 92.58
N ALA A 2 43.19 -40.50 92.01
CA ALA A 2 43.29 -39.33 91.11
C ALA A 2 42.57 -39.48 89.75
N GLU A 3 42.37 -40.73 89.28
CA GLU A 3 41.76 -41.01 87.98
C GLU A 3 40.21 -41.02 88.00
N ALA A 4 39.61 -41.26 89.18
CA ALA A 4 38.16 -41.25 89.37
C ALA A 4 37.58 -39.83 89.49
N LYS A 5 38.33 -38.87 90.05
CA LYS A 5 37.93 -37.45 90.11
C LYS A 5 37.98 -36.78 88.72
N LYS A 6 38.95 -37.12 87.88
CA LYS A 6 39.06 -36.60 86.51
C LYS A 6 37.90 -37.04 85.60
N LYS A 7 37.42 -38.29 85.72
CA LYS A 7 36.25 -38.77 84.96
C LYS A 7 34.93 -38.12 85.39
N ALA A 8 34.76 -37.80 86.68
CA ALA A 8 33.55 -37.13 87.18
C ALA A 8 33.48 -35.64 86.82
N GLU A 9 34.62 -34.93 86.75
CA GLU A 9 34.68 -33.54 86.26
C GLU A 9 34.55 -33.45 84.73
N HIS A 10 35.11 -34.41 83.98
CA HIS A 10 34.95 -34.47 82.52
C HIS A 10 33.48 -34.73 82.11
N GLY A 11 32.78 -35.63 82.82
CA GLY A 11 31.36 -35.92 82.58
C GLY A 11 30.41 -34.77 82.93
N LYS A 12 30.72 -33.96 83.97
CA LYS A 12 29.95 -32.73 84.28
C LYS A 12 30.20 -31.62 83.26
N GLY A 13 31.43 -31.50 82.73
CA GLY A 13 31.76 -30.57 81.65
C GLY A 13 31.09 -30.93 80.32
N GLU A 14 31.02 -32.21 79.98
CA GLU A 14 30.33 -32.72 78.79
C GLU A 14 28.80 -32.58 78.89
N ALA A 15 28.21 -32.86 80.06
CA ALA A 15 26.78 -32.67 80.27
C ALA A 15 26.36 -31.19 80.17
N LYS A 16 27.18 -30.27 80.69
CA LYS A 16 26.93 -28.83 80.57
C LYS A 16 27.10 -28.33 79.12
N LYS A 17 28.15 -28.75 78.42
CA LYS A 17 28.33 -28.42 76.99
C LYS A 17 27.21 -28.96 76.11
N LYS A 18 26.67 -30.14 76.44
CA LYS A 18 25.53 -30.72 75.72
C LYS A 18 24.25 -29.92 75.98
N ALA A 19 23.97 -29.55 77.23
CA ALA A 19 22.83 -28.70 77.56
C ALA A 19 22.93 -27.31 76.90
N ASP A 20 24.10 -26.66 76.93
CA ASP A 20 24.34 -25.37 76.29
C ASP A 20 24.24 -25.48 74.74
N HIS A 21 24.66 -26.60 74.15
CA HIS A 21 24.51 -26.87 72.73
C HIS A 21 23.04 -27.11 72.33
N ASP A 22 22.30 -27.91 73.11
CA ASP A 22 20.89 -28.22 72.87
C ASP A 22 20.02 -26.96 73.04
N GLU A 23 20.36 -26.07 73.99
CA GLU A 23 19.70 -24.77 74.17
C GLU A 23 20.00 -23.81 73.00
N ALA A 24 21.26 -23.71 72.58
CA ALA A 24 21.64 -22.89 71.42
C ALA A 24 21.04 -23.42 70.09
N GLU A 25 20.89 -24.73 69.94
CA GLU A 25 20.24 -25.35 68.79
C GLU A 25 18.72 -25.10 68.80
N ALA A 26 18.09 -25.15 69.98
CA ALA A 26 16.69 -24.80 70.15
C ALA A 26 16.40 -23.32 69.84
N GLU A 27 17.29 -22.41 70.27
CA GLU A 27 17.19 -20.97 69.95
C GLU A 27 17.35 -20.71 68.45
N LYS A 28 18.34 -21.32 67.79
CA LYS A 28 18.53 -21.21 66.34
C LYS A 28 17.33 -21.74 65.57
N LYS A 29 16.74 -22.85 66.00
CA LYS A 29 15.54 -23.41 65.39
C LYS A 29 14.34 -22.48 65.56
N ALA A 30 14.16 -21.91 66.76
CA ALA A 30 13.09 -20.95 67.02
C ALA A 30 13.24 -19.66 66.20
N GLU A 31 14.47 -19.16 66.03
CA GLU A 31 14.76 -18.00 65.20
C GLU A 31 14.53 -18.30 63.71
N HIS A 32 15.00 -19.44 63.23
CA HIS A 32 14.75 -19.91 61.86
C HIS A 32 13.25 -20.07 61.57
N ASP A 33 12.48 -20.67 62.49
CA ASP A 33 11.02 -20.81 62.34
C ASP A 33 10.32 -19.44 62.32
N LYS A 34 10.79 -18.48 63.13
CA LYS A 34 10.29 -17.10 63.12
C LYS A 34 10.60 -16.39 61.80
N GLN A 35 11.81 -16.58 61.26
CA GLN A 35 12.20 -16.04 59.96
C GLN A 35 11.39 -16.67 58.81
N GLN A 36 11.18 -17.98 58.82
CA GLN A 36 10.35 -18.67 57.81
C GLN A 36 8.90 -18.20 57.85
N LYS A 37 8.31 -18.01 59.04
CA LYS A 37 6.95 -17.46 59.18
C LYS A 37 6.86 -16.03 58.64
N LYS A 38 7.88 -15.20 58.89
CA LYS A 38 7.95 -13.83 58.36
C LYS A 38 8.04 -13.83 56.83
N LEU A 39 8.91 -14.65 56.26
CA LEU A 39 9.09 -14.78 54.81
C LEU A 39 7.82 -15.28 54.13
N LYS A 40 7.12 -16.26 54.73
CA LYS A 40 5.85 -16.76 54.21
C LYS A 40 4.77 -15.67 54.19
N LEU A 41 4.66 -14.89 55.28
CA LEU A 41 3.71 -13.78 55.35
C LEU A 41 4.04 -12.67 54.34
N GLU A 42 5.33 -12.36 54.13
CA GLU A 42 5.77 -11.39 53.12
C GLU A 42 5.46 -11.88 51.70
N ASN A 43 5.69 -13.16 51.40
CA ASN A 43 5.36 -13.76 50.12
C ASN A 43 3.85 -13.78 49.86
N GLU A 44 3.02 -14.12 50.84
CA GLU A 44 1.56 -14.09 50.72
C GLU A 44 1.06 -12.66 50.44
N LYS A 45 1.63 -11.65 51.12
CA LYS A 45 1.32 -10.24 50.86
C LYS A 45 1.76 -9.81 49.46
N ALA A 46 2.95 -10.22 49.01
CA ALA A 46 3.46 -9.91 47.68
C ALA A 46 2.59 -10.55 46.58
N GLN A 47 2.18 -11.81 46.75
CA GLN A 47 1.28 -12.49 45.83
C GLN A 47 -0.12 -11.87 45.79
N ALA A 48 -0.67 -11.49 46.94
CA ALA A 48 -1.96 -10.80 47.01
C ALA A 48 -1.91 -9.44 46.30
N LYS A 49 -0.83 -8.67 46.51
CA LYS A 49 -0.60 -7.40 45.82
C LYS A 49 -0.44 -7.59 44.32
N ALA A 50 0.38 -8.55 43.86
CA ALA A 50 0.57 -8.81 42.44
C ALA A 50 -0.74 -9.21 41.72
N LYS A 51 -1.58 -10.02 42.37
CA LYS A 51 -2.92 -10.38 41.84
C LYS A 51 -3.84 -9.16 41.75
N SER A 52 -3.83 -8.30 42.77
CA SER A 52 -4.60 -7.05 42.77
C SER A 52 -4.13 -6.11 41.66
N ASP A 53 -2.83 -5.89 41.54
CA ASP A 53 -2.22 -5.01 40.52
C ASP A 53 -2.53 -5.54 39.11
N HIS A 54 -2.46 -6.87 38.89
CA HIS A 54 -2.82 -7.50 37.61
C HIS A 54 -4.31 -7.30 37.28
N ALA A 55 -5.21 -7.53 38.24
CA ALA A 55 -6.64 -7.34 38.04
C ALA A 55 -6.98 -5.87 37.72
N GLU A 56 -6.34 -4.91 38.39
CA GLU A 56 -6.49 -3.48 38.10
C GLU A 56 -5.97 -3.14 36.69
N GLN A 57 -4.83 -3.71 36.28
CA GLN A 57 -4.30 -3.52 34.94
C GLN A 57 -5.21 -4.10 33.86
N GLU A 58 -5.78 -5.30 34.06
CA GLU A 58 -6.74 -5.89 33.12
C GLU A 58 -8.01 -5.06 33.02
N GLN A 59 -8.54 -4.58 34.15
CA GLN A 59 -9.71 -3.71 34.16
C GLN A 59 -9.44 -2.39 33.42
N LYS A 60 -8.26 -1.78 33.62
CA LYS A 60 -7.84 -0.58 32.88
C LYS A 60 -7.70 -0.84 31.38
N LYS A 61 -7.10 -1.98 30.98
CA LYS A 61 -6.96 -2.38 29.57
C LYS A 61 -8.34 -2.58 28.93
N LYS A 62 -9.24 -3.30 29.60
CA LYS A 62 -10.61 -3.54 29.12
C LYS A 62 -11.38 -2.23 28.96
N ALA A 63 -11.36 -1.35 29.97
CA ALA A 63 -12.02 -0.06 29.90
C ALA A 63 -11.43 0.84 28.79
N SER A 64 -10.10 0.81 28.60
CA SER A 64 -9.43 1.52 27.51
C SER A 64 -9.85 0.98 26.14
N PHE A 65 -9.95 -0.33 26.00
CA PHE A 65 -10.38 -0.98 24.76
C PHE A 65 -11.85 -0.65 24.46
N GLU A 66 -12.76 -0.78 25.41
CA GLU A 66 -14.19 -0.45 25.24
C GLU A 66 -14.40 1.03 24.88
N LYS A 67 -13.63 1.93 25.49
CA LYS A 67 -13.65 3.35 25.13
C LYS A 67 -13.14 3.58 23.71
N GLY A 68 -12.07 2.88 23.32
CA GLY A 68 -11.52 2.92 21.96
C GLY A 68 -12.51 2.41 20.91
N ASP A 69 -13.16 1.27 21.19
CA ASP A 69 -14.16 0.66 20.32
C ASP A 69 -15.39 1.57 20.14
N ALA A 70 -15.91 2.14 21.22
CA ALA A 70 -17.01 3.09 21.16
C ALA A 70 -16.66 4.35 20.35
N LEU A 71 -15.44 4.86 20.49
CA LEU A 71 -14.96 6.01 19.70
C LEU A 71 -14.82 5.65 18.21
N ASN A 72 -14.26 4.49 17.91
CA ASN A 72 -14.09 4.00 16.54
C ASN A 72 -15.43 3.78 15.86
N LYS A 73 -16.39 3.16 16.56
CA LYS A 73 -17.76 2.98 16.05
C LYS A 73 -18.46 4.31 15.76
N LYS A 74 -18.27 5.30 16.64
CA LYS A 74 -18.81 6.66 16.42
C LYS A 74 -18.20 7.31 15.18
N LYS A 75 -16.86 7.29 15.05
CA LYS A 75 -16.15 7.83 13.87
C LYS A 75 -16.57 7.13 12.59
N PHE A 76 -16.71 5.80 12.63
CA PHE A 76 -17.17 5.01 11.49
C PHE A 76 -18.56 5.46 11.02
N ASN A 77 -19.51 5.61 11.93
CA ASN A 77 -20.87 6.05 11.59
C ASN A 77 -20.89 7.49 11.03
N GLU A 78 -20.09 8.40 11.58
CA GLU A 78 -19.96 9.78 11.09
C GLU A 78 -19.37 9.80 9.67
N ASN A 79 -18.30 9.03 9.45
CA ASN A 79 -17.67 8.89 8.14
C ASN A 79 -18.61 8.25 7.10
N ASP A 80 -19.36 7.21 7.49
CA ASP A 80 -20.29 6.54 6.58
C ASP A 80 -21.46 7.47 6.20
N ALA A 81 -21.97 8.26 7.13
CA ALA A 81 -22.98 9.27 6.83
C ALA A 81 -22.46 10.35 5.87
N ALA A 82 -21.22 10.82 6.07
CA ALA A 82 -20.57 11.76 5.17
C ALA A 82 -20.36 11.17 3.77
N ARG A 83 -19.88 9.91 3.69
CA ARG A 83 -19.69 9.17 2.44
C ARG A 83 -21.01 8.99 1.68
N ILE A 84 -22.09 8.60 2.36
CA ILE A 84 -23.41 8.47 1.74
C ILE A 84 -23.91 9.82 1.22
N LYS A 85 -23.65 10.92 1.94
CA LYS A 85 -24.00 12.27 1.49
C LYS A 85 -23.22 12.64 0.22
N LEU A 86 -21.91 12.41 0.21
CA LEU A 86 -21.05 12.64 -0.95
C LEU A 86 -21.55 11.88 -2.19
N LEU A 87 -21.81 10.58 -2.05
CA LEU A 87 -22.35 9.74 -3.14
C LEU A 87 -23.71 10.22 -3.65
N LYS A 88 -24.58 10.73 -2.77
CA LYS A 88 -25.88 11.31 -3.16
C LYS A 88 -25.71 12.60 -3.93
N ASN A 89 -24.80 13.47 -3.50
CA ASN A 89 -24.48 14.71 -4.19
C ASN A 89 -23.93 14.41 -5.59
N ALA A 90 -22.94 13.53 -5.70
CA ALA A 90 -22.37 13.13 -6.99
C ALA A 90 -23.41 12.51 -7.93
N LYS A 91 -24.30 11.64 -7.40
CA LYS A 91 -25.44 11.10 -8.17
C LYS A 91 -26.39 12.19 -8.67
N ASN A 92 -26.51 13.30 -7.93
CA ASN A 92 -27.28 14.47 -8.31
C ASN A 92 -26.47 15.47 -9.14
N GLN A 93 -25.37 15.04 -9.76
CA GLN A 93 -24.57 15.83 -10.70
C GLN A 93 -23.82 17.01 -10.06
N ASP A 94 -23.54 16.93 -8.76
CA ASP A 94 -22.69 17.88 -8.04
C ASP A 94 -21.22 17.65 -8.40
N VAL A 95 -20.61 18.59 -9.13
CA VAL A 95 -19.24 18.49 -9.69
C VAL A 95 -18.19 18.33 -8.60
N GLU A 96 -18.25 19.14 -7.53
CA GLU A 96 -17.28 19.07 -6.42
C GLU A 96 -17.31 17.68 -5.75
N ALA A 97 -18.51 17.09 -5.65
CA ALA A 97 -18.67 15.76 -5.09
C ALA A 97 -18.10 14.66 -6.01
N ILE A 98 -18.19 14.83 -7.33
CA ILE A 98 -17.61 13.91 -8.32
C ILE A 98 -16.09 13.99 -8.26
N GLU A 99 -15.54 15.20 -8.28
CA GLU A 99 -14.11 15.48 -8.17
C GLU A 99 -13.53 14.82 -6.91
N THR A 100 -14.14 15.07 -5.74
CA THR A 100 -13.71 14.46 -4.47
C THR A 100 -13.69 12.93 -4.54
N ILE A 101 -14.67 12.30 -5.23
CA ILE A 101 -14.71 10.84 -5.38
C ILE A 101 -13.57 10.36 -6.26
N CYS A 102 -13.35 11.02 -7.40
CA CYS A 102 -12.29 10.68 -8.33
C CYS A 102 -10.91 10.82 -7.68
N GLU A 103 -10.62 11.94 -7.01
CA GLU A 103 -9.38 12.14 -6.24
C GLU A 103 -9.16 11.09 -5.15
N SER A 104 -10.24 10.60 -4.53
CA SER A 104 -10.16 9.62 -3.45
C SER A 104 -9.87 8.19 -3.93
N VAL A 105 -10.11 7.91 -5.22
CA VAL A 105 -10.13 6.54 -5.77
C VAL A 105 -9.09 6.34 -6.87
N LEU A 106 -8.84 7.37 -7.68
CA LEU A 106 -7.92 7.32 -8.80
C LEU A 106 -6.52 7.70 -8.29
N PRO A 107 -5.54 6.78 -8.36
CA PRO A 107 -4.18 7.14 -8.03
C PRO A 107 -3.64 8.08 -9.11
N ILE A 108 -2.77 8.97 -8.65
CA ILE A 108 -2.03 9.93 -9.46
C ILE A 108 -0.89 9.20 -10.17
N GLN A 109 -0.13 8.45 -9.36
CA GLN A 109 1.03 7.70 -9.76
C GLN A 109 0.64 6.24 -9.92
N HIS A 110 0.88 5.68 -11.11
CA HIS A 110 0.52 4.33 -11.47
C HIS A 110 1.76 3.47 -11.63
N ASP A 111 1.75 2.29 -11.01
CA ASP A 111 2.80 1.29 -11.17
C ASP A 111 2.53 0.42 -12.41
N ILE A 112 3.57 0.16 -13.21
CA ILE A 112 3.49 -0.83 -14.28
C ILE A 112 3.83 -2.22 -13.71
N GLU A 113 2.80 -3.05 -13.55
CA GLU A 113 2.99 -4.44 -13.11
C GLU A 113 3.53 -5.32 -14.24
N TYR A 114 4.77 -5.80 -14.08
CA TYR A 114 5.34 -6.80 -14.97
C TYR A 114 4.98 -8.23 -14.52
N PRO A 115 4.84 -9.18 -15.47
CA PRO A 115 4.85 -10.60 -15.12
C PRO A 115 6.13 -10.93 -14.34
N GLU A 116 6.04 -11.71 -13.27
CA GLU A 116 7.15 -12.01 -12.32
C GLU A 116 8.46 -12.50 -13.01
N ASP A 117 8.37 -12.99 -14.24
CA ASP A 117 9.50 -13.48 -15.05
C ASP A 117 10.28 -12.38 -15.80
N PHE A 118 9.77 -11.13 -15.82
CA PHE A 118 10.45 -9.98 -16.43
C PHE A 118 11.30 -9.25 -15.39
N VAL A 119 12.62 -9.50 -15.42
CA VAL A 119 13.60 -8.68 -14.70
C VAL A 119 13.98 -7.51 -15.59
N LEU A 120 13.10 -6.50 -15.65
CA LEU A 120 13.45 -5.16 -16.13
C LEU A 120 13.45 -4.19 -14.95
N GLY A 121 13.96 -2.99 -15.17
CA GLY A 121 14.52 -2.06 -14.17
C GLY A 121 13.58 -1.57 -13.08
N THR A 122 14.12 -0.63 -12.30
CA THR A 122 13.52 -0.01 -11.12
C THR A 122 12.23 0.73 -11.43
N LEU A 123 11.10 0.26 -10.86
CA LEU A 123 9.82 0.99 -10.68
C LEU A 123 9.46 1.94 -11.83
N ASP A 124 8.81 1.37 -12.85
CA ASP A 124 8.27 2.14 -13.98
C ASP A 124 6.93 2.73 -13.56
N GLU A 125 6.99 3.97 -13.09
CA GLU A 125 5.86 4.77 -12.67
C GLU A 125 5.48 5.73 -13.80
N TYR A 126 4.19 6.01 -13.95
CA TYR A 126 3.70 7.08 -14.82
C TYR A 126 2.59 7.87 -14.14
N ASP A 127 2.46 9.14 -14.50
CA ASP A 127 1.55 10.07 -13.85
C ASP A 127 0.30 10.29 -14.70
N VAL A 128 -0.84 10.33 -14.04
CA VAL A 128 -2.14 10.58 -14.68
C VAL A 128 -2.88 11.63 -13.89
N GLY A 129 -3.15 12.75 -14.56
CA GLY A 129 -3.99 13.80 -14.05
C GLY A 129 -5.43 13.68 -14.51
N TYR A 130 -6.35 14.04 -13.62
CA TYR A 130 -7.80 14.02 -13.88
C TYR A 130 -8.40 15.39 -13.59
N ASN A 131 -9.32 15.85 -14.45
CA ASN A 131 -10.10 17.07 -14.21
C ASN A 131 -11.58 16.85 -14.56
N VAL A 132 -12.47 17.11 -13.61
CA VAL A 132 -13.92 17.02 -13.82
C VAL A 132 -14.43 18.34 -14.40
N VAL A 133 -14.50 18.42 -15.74
CA VAL A 133 -14.97 19.61 -16.46
C VAL A 133 -16.44 19.92 -16.12
N ASP A 134 -17.28 18.89 -16.13
CA ASP A 134 -18.69 18.99 -15.73
C ASP A 134 -19.22 17.64 -15.21
N HIS A 135 -20.50 17.59 -14.86
CA HIS A 135 -21.15 16.39 -14.32
C HIS A 135 -21.16 15.15 -15.24
N SER A 136 -20.77 15.30 -16.50
CA SER A 136 -20.81 14.31 -17.56
C SER A 136 -19.53 14.24 -18.39
N THR A 137 -18.57 15.14 -18.17
CA THR A 137 -17.35 15.28 -18.96
C THR A 137 -16.13 15.31 -18.05
N MET A 138 -15.08 14.56 -18.43
CA MET A 138 -13.80 14.54 -17.73
C MET A 138 -12.64 14.68 -18.71
N ASP A 139 -11.65 15.46 -18.31
CA ASP A 139 -10.36 15.52 -18.98
C ASP A 139 -9.37 14.57 -18.28
N ILE A 140 -8.62 13.81 -19.06
CA ILE A 140 -7.61 12.86 -18.60
C ILE A 140 -6.29 13.20 -19.29
N LEU A 141 -5.24 13.40 -18.51
CA LEU A 141 -3.93 13.74 -19.01
C LEU A 141 -2.90 12.72 -18.53
N ILE A 142 -2.31 11.97 -19.46
CA ILE A 142 -1.35 10.89 -19.16
C ILE A 142 0.04 11.36 -19.53
N GLN A 143 0.92 11.51 -18.55
CA GLN A 143 2.35 11.60 -18.80
C GLN A 143 2.87 10.18 -19.00
N LEU A 144 3.15 9.84 -20.25
CA LEU A 144 3.61 8.51 -20.62
C LEU A 144 5.02 8.25 -20.07
N PRO A 145 5.33 7.00 -19.70
CA PRO A 145 6.66 6.61 -19.27
C PRO A 145 7.64 6.65 -20.46
N GLU A 146 8.93 6.61 -20.15
CA GLU A 146 9.96 6.42 -21.18
C GLU A 146 9.79 5.04 -21.83
N PHE A 147 9.63 5.00 -23.16
CA PHE A 147 9.30 3.76 -23.86
C PHE A 147 10.40 2.71 -23.81
N ASP A 148 11.66 3.11 -23.63
CA ASP A 148 12.80 2.19 -23.53
C ASP A 148 12.74 1.34 -22.25
N ASP A 149 12.01 1.80 -21.23
CA ASP A 149 11.84 1.08 -19.96
C ASP A 149 10.69 0.06 -20.05
N VAL A 150 9.62 0.39 -20.77
CA VAL A 150 8.37 -0.41 -20.80
C VAL A 150 8.19 -1.27 -22.06
N ILE A 151 8.80 -0.90 -23.19
CA ILE A 151 8.66 -1.62 -24.45
C ILE A 151 9.87 -2.56 -24.63
N PRO A 152 9.65 -3.88 -24.76
CA PRO A 152 10.76 -4.79 -24.95
C PRO A 152 11.50 -4.51 -26.25
N THR A 153 12.83 -4.56 -26.20
CA THR A 153 13.71 -4.42 -27.38
C THR A 153 14.22 -5.77 -27.91
N GLN A 154 14.07 -6.83 -27.11
CA GLN A 154 14.54 -8.17 -27.44
C GLN A 154 13.38 -9.15 -27.64
N LYS A 155 13.58 -10.11 -28.54
CA LYS A 155 12.69 -11.27 -28.72
C LYS A 155 13.41 -12.55 -28.36
N ILE A 156 12.64 -13.47 -27.79
CA ILE A 156 13.07 -14.83 -27.50
C ILE A 156 12.35 -15.75 -28.50
N SER A 157 13.10 -16.59 -29.19
CA SER A 157 12.54 -17.64 -30.04
C SER A 157 13.08 -19.01 -29.64
N VAL A 158 12.25 -20.03 -29.78
CA VAL A 158 12.65 -21.42 -29.54
C VAL A 158 12.88 -22.08 -30.89
N THR A 159 13.99 -22.79 -31.03
CA THR A 159 14.25 -23.57 -32.24
C THR A 159 13.13 -24.60 -32.46
N LEU A 160 12.88 -24.99 -33.71
CA LEU A 160 11.85 -25.98 -34.07
C LEU A 160 11.94 -27.30 -33.28
N THR A 161 13.12 -27.65 -32.78
CA THR A 161 13.35 -28.86 -31.97
C THR A 161 13.04 -28.68 -30.48
N GLY A 162 12.75 -27.46 -30.02
CA GLY A 162 12.50 -27.15 -28.61
C GLY A 162 13.75 -27.10 -27.73
N LYS A 163 14.94 -27.34 -28.30
CA LYS A 163 16.17 -27.59 -27.52
C LYS A 163 17.03 -26.36 -27.28
N THR A 164 16.80 -25.28 -28.01
CA THR A 164 17.65 -24.08 -27.93
C THR A 164 16.77 -22.85 -27.94
N ILE A 165 17.06 -21.95 -27.02
CA ILE A 165 16.50 -20.61 -26.94
C ILE A 165 17.46 -19.67 -27.69
N GLN A 166 16.92 -18.86 -28.60
CA GLN A 166 17.64 -17.82 -29.32
C GLN A 166 17.14 -16.46 -28.85
N HIS A 167 18.08 -15.56 -28.61
CA HIS A 167 17.80 -14.16 -28.34
C HIS A 167 18.12 -13.35 -29.60
N GLY A 168 17.28 -12.37 -29.92
CA GLY A 168 17.52 -11.43 -31.00
C GLY A 168 16.84 -10.10 -30.74
N GLU A 169 17.14 -9.10 -31.57
CA GLU A 169 16.50 -7.80 -31.49
C GLU A 169 15.11 -7.83 -32.15
N LEU A 170 14.18 -7.07 -31.58
CA LEU A 170 12.93 -6.73 -32.24
C LEU A 170 13.21 -5.74 -33.38
N SER A 171 12.51 -5.91 -34.50
CA SER A 171 12.61 -4.95 -35.59
C SER A 171 11.99 -3.62 -35.16
N SER A 172 12.48 -2.49 -35.69
CA SER A 172 11.91 -1.17 -35.40
C SER A 172 10.40 -1.07 -35.66
N ARG A 173 9.90 -1.82 -36.65
CA ARG A 173 8.45 -1.92 -36.91
C ARG A 173 7.69 -2.60 -35.77
N ALA A 174 8.23 -3.68 -35.22
CA ALA A 174 7.60 -4.40 -34.11
C ALA A 174 7.61 -3.57 -32.83
N ILE A 175 8.70 -2.83 -32.59
CA ILE A 175 8.79 -1.88 -31.47
C ILE A 175 7.72 -0.79 -31.64
N ALA A 176 7.62 -0.18 -32.82
CA ALA A 176 6.60 0.81 -33.11
C ALA A 176 5.16 0.28 -32.92
N GLU A 177 4.86 -0.93 -33.40
CA GLU A 177 3.55 -1.57 -33.20
C GLU A 177 3.23 -1.82 -31.71
N LEU A 178 4.23 -2.19 -30.90
CA LEU A 178 4.09 -2.35 -29.45
C LEU A 178 3.86 -1.02 -28.75
N THR A 179 4.65 0.01 -29.07
CA THR A 179 4.50 1.36 -28.53
C THR A 179 3.12 1.92 -28.81
N ASP A 180 2.65 1.83 -30.06
CA ASP A 180 1.35 2.35 -30.45
C ASP A 180 0.22 1.59 -29.73
N THR A 181 0.35 0.27 -29.60
CA THR A 181 -0.61 -0.55 -28.85
C THR A 181 -0.62 -0.17 -27.37
N PHE A 182 0.53 0.07 -26.76
CA PHE A 182 0.65 0.45 -25.36
C PHE A 182 -0.05 1.78 -25.08
N VAL A 183 0.26 2.83 -25.85
CA VAL A 183 -0.36 4.16 -25.69
C VAL A 183 -1.88 4.09 -25.84
N CYS A 184 -2.39 3.42 -26.88
CA CYS A 184 -3.84 3.27 -27.05
C CYS A 184 -4.49 2.42 -25.95
N SER A 185 -3.77 1.42 -25.42
CA SER A 185 -4.29 0.58 -24.32
C SER A 185 -4.43 1.39 -23.03
N LEU A 186 -3.40 2.19 -22.67
CA LEU A 186 -3.45 3.07 -21.51
C LEU A 186 -4.63 4.04 -21.58
N ALA A 187 -4.88 4.62 -22.76
CA ALA A 187 -6.01 5.52 -22.94
C ALA A 187 -7.36 4.84 -22.61
N PHE A 188 -7.57 3.59 -23.05
CA PHE A 188 -8.78 2.85 -22.71
C PHE A 188 -8.83 2.43 -21.24
N GLU A 189 -7.70 2.01 -20.67
CA GLU A 189 -7.66 1.58 -19.26
C GLU A 189 -8.13 2.71 -18.34
N HIS A 190 -7.58 3.92 -18.46
CA HIS A 190 -7.99 5.01 -17.57
C HIS A 190 -9.44 5.44 -17.75
N VAL A 191 -9.97 5.44 -18.97
CA VAL A 191 -11.40 5.70 -19.16
C VAL A 191 -12.25 4.63 -18.47
N ILE A 192 -11.83 3.36 -18.54
CA ILE A 192 -12.52 2.26 -17.86
C ILE A 192 -12.39 2.39 -16.33
N GLU A 193 -11.23 2.76 -15.82
CA GLU A 193 -11.00 3.00 -14.38
C GLU A 193 -11.89 4.10 -13.85
N VAL A 194 -11.98 5.23 -14.56
CA VAL A 194 -12.90 6.31 -14.20
C VAL A 194 -14.34 5.80 -14.22
N LEU A 195 -14.75 5.04 -15.23
CA LEU A 195 -16.12 4.50 -15.29
C LEU A 195 -16.40 3.46 -14.18
N ARG A 196 -15.39 2.72 -13.71
CA ARG A 196 -15.50 1.82 -12.55
C ARG A 196 -15.67 2.62 -11.25
N ALA A 197 -14.94 3.71 -11.09
CA ALA A 197 -15.02 4.60 -9.92
C ALA A 197 -16.32 5.42 -9.91
N PHE A 198 -16.68 6.02 -11.04
CA PHE A 198 -17.83 6.89 -11.20
C PHE A 198 -18.51 6.69 -12.57
N PRO A 199 -19.54 5.82 -12.66
CA PRO A 199 -20.13 5.41 -13.93
C PRO A 199 -21.05 6.45 -14.58
N TYR A 200 -21.14 7.67 -14.07
CA TYR A 200 -22.05 8.70 -14.61
C TYR A 200 -21.38 9.68 -15.59
N ILE A 201 -20.05 9.68 -15.69
CA ILE A 201 -19.34 10.38 -16.78
C ILE A 201 -19.71 9.72 -18.11
N ASN A 202 -19.98 10.54 -19.13
CA ASN A 202 -20.36 10.08 -20.46
C ASN A 202 -19.32 10.41 -21.51
N ASN A 203 -18.56 11.49 -21.33
CA ASN A 203 -17.57 11.97 -22.31
C ASN A 203 -16.22 12.14 -21.65
N PHE A 204 -15.16 11.83 -22.39
CA PHE A 204 -13.78 11.93 -21.95
C PHE A 204 -12.98 12.65 -23.02
N SER A 205 -12.23 13.68 -22.64
CA SER A 205 -11.14 14.22 -23.46
C SER A 205 -9.84 13.68 -22.90
N LEU A 206 -9.06 12.97 -23.70
CA LEU A 206 -7.83 12.35 -23.23
C LEU A 206 -6.64 12.82 -24.07
N GLU A 207 -5.57 13.21 -23.39
CA GLU A 207 -4.28 13.48 -23.99
C GLU A 207 -3.20 12.62 -23.33
N ALA A 208 -2.36 11.98 -24.14
CA ALA A 208 -1.18 11.26 -23.69
C ALA A 208 0.06 11.89 -24.31
N PHE A 209 1.07 12.19 -23.50
CA PHE A 209 2.24 12.98 -23.93
C PHE A 209 3.53 12.53 -23.24
N ASN A 210 4.66 12.86 -23.88
CA ASN A 210 5.98 12.82 -23.26
C ASN A 210 6.49 14.25 -23.05
N VAL A 211 7.38 14.43 -22.07
CA VAL A 211 8.17 15.64 -21.94
C VAL A 211 9.49 15.44 -22.67
N GLY A 212 9.87 16.40 -23.51
CA GLY A 212 11.17 16.40 -24.17
C GLY A 212 11.73 17.80 -24.32
N VAL A 213 12.88 17.93 -24.98
CA VAL A 213 13.54 19.22 -25.16
C VAL A 213 13.06 19.91 -26.44
N ASP A 214 12.54 21.14 -26.33
CA ASP A 214 12.31 22.00 -27.49
C ASP A 214 13.66 22.46 -28.08
N THR A 215 13.99 21.91 -29.23
CA THR A 215 15.24 22.24 -29.96
C THR A 215 15.44 23.73 -30.28
N LYS A 216 14.39 24.56 -30.26
CA LYS A 216 14.49 26.01 -30.53
C LYS A 216 14.85 26.81 -29.28
N THR A 217 14.34 26.41 -28.13
CA THR A 217 14.46 27.18 -26.88
C THR A 217 15.37 26.51 -25.86
N GLY A 218 15.60 25.20 -25.99
CA GLY A 218 16.31 24.36 -25.04
C GLY A 218 15.52 24.06 -23.76
N GLY A 219 14.27 24.50 -23.66
CA GLY A 219 13.39 24.23 -22.52
C GLY A 219 12.63 22.92 -22.68
N ASP A 220 12.01 22.49 -21.59
CA ASP A 220 11.10 21.34 -21.60
C ASP A 220 9.81 21.70 -22.34
N LYS A 221 9.31 20.73 -23.08
CA LYS A 221 8.09 20.85 -23.89
C LYS A 221 7.35 19.53 -23.90
N GLU A 222 6.04 19.60 -23.74
CA GLU A 222 5.15 18.47 -23.94
C GLU A 222 4.98 18.16 -25.43
N PHE A 223 5.10 16.88 -25.76
CA PHE A 223 4.82 16.35 -27.09
C PHE A 223 3.63 15.43 -27.00
N ILE A 224 2.47 15.91 -27.45
CA ILE A 224 1.23 15.11 -27.47
C ILE A 224 1.40 13.99 -28.49
N ILE A 225 1.28 12.75 -28.01
CA ILE A 225 1.37 11.53 -28.80
C ILE A 225 -0.03 11.10 -29.23
N LEU A 226 -0.97 11.11 -28.30
CA LEU A 226 -2.37 10.77 -28.55
C LEU A 226 -3.28 11.83 -27.97
N LYS A 227 -4.30 12.20 -28.75
CA LYS A 227 -5.45 12.98 -28.32
C LYS A 227 -6.71 12.28 -28.81
N VAL A 228 -7.66 12.04 -27.92
CA VAL A 228 -8.89 11.32 -28.28
C VAL A 228 -10.08 11.79 -27.43
N ALA A 229 -11.23 11.96 -28.07
CA ALA A 229 -12.50 12.20 -27.41
C ALA A 229 -13.31 10.90 -27.37
N ILE A 230 -13.44 10.29 -26.18
CA ILE A 230 -14.11 9.00 -25.98
C ILE A 230 -15.50 9.23 -25.40
N ASP A 231 -16.54 8.74 -26.08
CA ASP A 231 -17.87 8.67 -25.50
C ASP A 231 -18.16 7.27 -24.95
N LYS A 232 -18.82 7.23 -23.79
CA LYS A 232 -19.16 6.00 -23.07
C LYS A 232 -20.05 5.08 -23.90
N GLU A 233 -20.97 5.61 -24.69
CA GLU A 233 -21.93 4.78 -25.43
C GLU A 233 -21.21 3.93 -26.49
N THR A 234 -20.29 4.55 -27.23
CA THR A 234 -19.44 3.89 -28.22
C THR A 234 -18.49 2.92 -27.54
N LEU A 235 -17.80 3.33 -26.46
CA LEU A 235 -16.89 2.47 -25.72
C LEU A 235 -17.56 1.17 -25.25
N MET A 236 -18.76 1.25 -24.68
CA MET A 236 -19.50 0.08 -24.18
C MET A 236 -19.99 -0.86 -25.27
N LYS A 237 -19.97 -0.45 -26.55
CA LYS A 237 -20.29 -1.31 -27.70
C LYS A 237 -19.08 -2.06 -28.25
N LEU A 238 -17.86 -1.61 -27.91
CA LEU A 238 -16.64 -2.26 -28.37
C LEU A 238 -16.37 -3.55 -27.57
N ASN A 239 -15.81 -4.54 -28.24
CA ASN A 239 -15.29 -5.74 -27.58
C ASN A 239 -13.77 -5.61 -27.45
N LEU A 240 -13.33 -4.91 -26.40
CA LEU A 240 -11.91 -4.62 -26.13
C LEU A 240 -11.05 -5.87 -25.95
N GLU A 241 -11.63 -7.01 -25.55
CA GLU A 241 -10.91 -8.29 -25.46
C GLU A 241 -10.52 -8.86 -26.84
N ARG A 242 -11.15 -8.39 -27.93
CA ARG A 242 -11.02 -8.99 -29.26
C ARG A 242 -10.61 -8.00 -30.35
N ILE A 243 -10.53 -6.72 -30.04
CA ILE A 243 -10.11 -5.67 -30.98
C ILE A 243 -8.70 -5.20 -30.62
N ASN A 244 -7.90 -4.86 -31.63
CA ASN A 244 -6.63 -4.19 -31.40
C ASN A 244 -6.91 -2.75 -30.90
N PRO A 245 -6.32 -2.29 -29.78
CA PRO A 245 -6.52 -0.94 -29.25
C PRO A 245 -6.25 0.18 -30.27
N VAL A 246 -5.24 0.02 -31.13
CA VAL A 246 -4.94 0.98 -32.20
C VAL A 246 -6.07 1.08 -33.22
N HIS A 247 -6.73 -0.03 -33.56
CA HIS A 247 -7.93 0.00 -34.42
C HIS A 247 -9.19 0.42 -33.66
N ALA A 248 -9.26 0.16 -32.36
CA ALA A 248 -10.40 0.53 -31.54
C ALA A 248 -10.55 2.06 -31.45
N ILE A 249 -9.42 2.78 -31.41
CA ILE A 249 -9.43 4.24 -31.31
C ILE A 249 -10.04 4.93 -32.54
N GLU A 250 -10.05 4.25 -33.70
CA GLU A 250 -10.66 4.75 -34.94
C GLU A 250 -12.19 4.90 -34.85
N ASN A 251 -12.82 4.38 -33.78
CA ASN A 251 -14.25 4.58 -33.52
C ASN A 251 -14.56 5.94 -32.86
N PHE A 252 -13.54 6.74 -32.55
CA PHE A 252 -13.64 8.00 -31.81
C PHE A 252 -13.05 9.16 -32.62
N ASP A 253 -13.25 10.40 -32.15
CA ASP A 253 -12.54 11.56 -32.69
C ASP A 253 -11.12 11.60 -32.12
N TYR A 254 -10.09 11.48 -32.95
CA TYR A 254 -8.73 11.27 -32.51
C TYR A 254 -7.66 11.92 -33.40
N GLU A 255 -6.57 12.35 -32.76
CA GLU A 255 -5.30 12.67 -33.39
C GLU A 255 -4.23 11.79 -32.76
N PHE A 256 -3.50 11.03 -33.56
CA PHE A 256 -2.49 10.11 -33.05
C PHE A 256 -1.19 10.21 -33.83
N MET A 257 -0.06 10.25 -33.12
CA MET A 257 1.29 10.26 -33.67
C MET A 257 1.88 8.83 -33.63
N GLU A 258 1.45 7.99 -34.57
CA GLU A 258 1.98 6.64 -34.75
C GLU A 258 3.51 6.60 -34.84
N SER A 259 4.07 5.65 -34.11
CA SER A 259 5.49 5.40 -34.00
C SER A 259 6.10 5.02 -35.35
N GLY A 260 7.33 5.46 -35.60
CA GLY A 260 8.10 5.10 -36.81
C GLY A 260 7.77 5.91 -38.07
N LYS A 261 6.83 6.87 -38.04
CA LYS A 261 6.57 7.78 -39.17
C LYS A 261 7.45 9.03 -39.08
N LYS A 262 8.18 9.34 -40.16
CA LYS A 262 9.25 10.35 -40.19
C LYS A 262 8.81 11.82 -40.23
N SER A 263 7.52 12.11 -40.45
CA SER A 263 7.02 13.48 -40.47
C SER A 263 5.54 13.53 -40.13
N ARG A 264 5.22 14.14 -38.99
CA ARG A 264 3.84 14.54 -38.67
C ARG A 264 3.85 15.96 -38.11
N LYS A 265 2.74 16.65 -38.35
CA LYS A 265 2.45 17.92 -37.71
C LYS A 265 2.28 17.64 -36.22
N GLU A 266 2.90 18.47 -35.41
CA GLU A 266 2.74 18.44 -33.95
C GLU A 266 1.26 18.60 -33.59
N ILE A 267 0.75 17.71 -32.74
CA ILE A 267 -0.60 17.80 -32.19
C ILE A 267 -0.58 18.91 -31.14
N GLN A 268 -1.56 19.81 -31.20
CA GLN A 268 -1.69 20.88 -30.20
C GLN A 268 -2.54 20.39 -29.03
N PRO A 269 -2.19 20.79 -27.79
CA PRO A 269 -3.01 20.48 -26.63
C PRO A 269 -4.32 21.27 -26.66
N ASP A 270 -5.40 20.63 -26.22
CA ASP A 270 -6.73 21.21 -26.05
C ASP A 270 -7.12 21.28 -24.55
N ILE A 271 -6.58 20.40 -23.71
CA ILE A 271 -6.88 20.36 -22.26
C ILE A 271 -6.12 21.48 -21.51
N ASP A 272 -6.81 22.21 -20.64
CA ASP A 272 -6.21 23.29 -19.83
C ASP A 272 -5.43 22.73 -18.63
N ARG A 273 -4.09 22.71 -18.75
CA ARG A 273 -3.17 22.12 -17.76
C ARG A 273 -3.31 22.63 -16.32
N PRO A 274 -3.54 23.93 -16.06
CA PRO A 274 -3.67 24.45 -14.70
C PRO A 274 -4.88 23.91 -13.93
N GLU A 275 -5.87 23.35 -14.62
CA GLU A 275 -7.05 22.74 -14.01
C GLU A 275 -6.87 21.25 -13.74
N ILE A 276 -5.75 20.65 -14.17
CA ILE A 276 -5.46 19.23 -13.95
C ILE A 276 -4.89 19.03 -12.55
N VAL A 277 -5.55 18.16 -11.78
CA VAL A 277 -4.99 17.62 -10.54
C VAL A 277 -4.03 16.52 -10.95
N TRP A 278 -2.74 16.77 -10.75
CA TRP A 278 -1.67 15.78 -10.80
C TRP A 278 -1.68 15.02 -9.51
#